data_AF-A0A3D5UQU9-F1
#
_entry.id   AF-A0A3D5UQU9-F1
#
_cell.length_a   1.000
_cell.length_b   1.000
_cell.length_c   1.000
_cell.angle_alpha   90.00
_cell.angle_beta   90.00
_cell.angle_gamma   90.00
#
_symmetry.space_group_name_H-M   'P 1'
#
loop_
_entity.id
_entity.type
_entity.pdbx_description
1 polymer ?
#
loop_
_entity_poly.entity_id
_entity_poly.type
_entity_poly.pdbx_seq_one_letter_code
_entity_poly.pdbx_strand_id
1 'polypeptide(L)'
;ADYGADVKACALGQASSSIMARHVIGASAQELHEVGAAMRAMLKEGAEPPRDLHGGKWADLEVLEPVRDYKARHASTLLVFDAVEEAVDAALDKARQGSGTAQQTGTATSTGPSV
;
A
#
# COMPACT_ATOMS: atom_id res chain seq x y z
N ALA A 1 8.73 -4.38 12.41
CA ALA A 1 7.65 -4.17 11.43
C ALA A 1 7.94 -5.07 10.24
N ASP A 2 6.93 -5.73 9.69
CA ASP A 2 7.11 -6.80 8.71
C ASP A 2 6.14 -6.60 7.53
N TYR A 3 6.47 -7.12 6.35
CA TYR A 3 5.65 -7.09 5.13
C TYR A 3 5.54 -8.49 4.57
N GLY A 4 4.29 -8.91 4.27
CA GLY A 4 4.02 -10.18 3.62
C GLY A 4 3.01 -10.01 2.49
N ALA A 5 3.33 -10.57 1.32
CA ALA A 5 2.43 -10.66 0.19
C ALA A 5 2.45 -12.08 -0.39
N ASP A 6 1.28 -12.73 -0.50
CA ASP A 6 1.12 -13.97 -1.25
C ASP A 6 0.72 -13.62 -2.70
N VAL A 7 1.67 -13.77 -3.63
CA VAL A 7 1.53 -13.30 -5.01
C VAL A 7 1.31 -14.47 -5.96
N LYS A 8 0.09 -14.55 -6.50
CA LYS A 8 -0.28 -15.45 -7.61
C LYS A 8 -0.43 -14.65 -8.89
N ALA A 9 0.71 -14.22 -9.45
CA ALA A 9 0.78 -13.43 -10.67
C ALA A 9 1.82 -13.99 -11.64
N CYS A 10 1.81 -13.48 -12.88
CA CYS A 10 2.85 -13.78 -13.85
C CYS A 10 4.22 -13.22 -13.42
N ALA A 11 5.30 -13.58 -14.13
CA ALA A 11 6.66 -13.14 -13.82
C ALA A 11 6.79 -11.61 -13.64
N LEU A 12 6.03 -10.81 -14.40
CA LEU A 12 6.01 -9.35 -14.26
C LEU A 12 5.34 -8.88 -12.96
N GLY A 13 4.25 -9.53 -12.54
CA GLY A 13 3.61 -9.24 -11.26
C GLY A 13 4.50 -9.64 -10.08
N GLN A 14 5.26 -10.74 -10.22
CA GLN A 14 6.26 -11.15 -9.23
C GLN A 14 7.43 -10.17 -9.16
N ALA A 15 7.94 -9.70 -10.30
CA ALA A 15 9.00 -8.69 -10.35
C ALA A 15 8.55 -7.36 -9.70
N SER A 16 7.36 -6.88 -10.07
CA SER A 16 6.74 -5.69 -9.47
C SER A 16 6.58 -5.83 -7.95
N SER A 17 6.07 -6.96 -7.48
CA SER A 17 5.94 -7.22 -6.04
C SER A 17 7.29 -7.33 -5.33
N SER A 18 8.31 -7.92 -5.96
CA SER A 18 9.64 -7.98 -5.36
C SER A 18 10.27 -6.60 -5.18
N ILE A 19 10.02 -5.65 -6.08
CA ILE A 19 10.50 -4.27 -5.94
C ILE A 19 9.72 -3.57 -4.82
N MET A 20 8.40 -3.72 -4.79
CA MET A 20 7.57 -3.19 -3.70
C MET A 20 8.04 -3.65 -2.32
N ALA A 21 8.28 -4.96 -2.15
CA ALA A 21 8.67 -5.55 -0.87
C ALA A 21 9.99 -4.98 -0.31
N ARG A 22 10.92 -4.54 -1.17
CA ARG A 22 12.20 -3.95 -0.76
C ARG A 22 12.05 -2.56 -0.14
N HIS A 23 11.05 -1.81 -0.58
CA HIS A 23 10.95 -0.37 -0.35
C HIS A 23 9.74 0.05 0.50
N VAL A 24 8.73 -0.82 0.60
CA VAL A 24 7.47 -0.57 1.32
C VAL A 24 7.67 -0.39 2.83
N ILE A 25 8.63 -1.08 3.44
CA ILE A 25 8.90 -0.93 4.88
C ILE A 25 9.53 0.45 5.13
N GLY A 26 8.88 1.23 6.00
CA GLY A 26 9.28 2.61 6.29
C GLY A 26 8.78 3.63 5.27
N ALA A 27 8.02 3.22 4.25
CA ALA A 27 7.32 4.14 3.37
C ALA A 27 6.10 4.76 4.07
N SER A 28 5.81 6.02 3.79
CA SER A 28 4.57 6.66 4.25
C SER A 28 3.38 6.30 3.36
N ALA A 29 2.15 6.47 3.88
CA ALA A 29 0.95 6.28 3.06
C ALA A 29 0.95 7.16 1.82
N GLN A 30 1.32 8.44 1.98
CA GLN A 30 1.41 9.39 0.89
C GLN A 30 2.43 8.94 -0.17
N GLU A 31 3.60 8.48 0.26
CA GLU A 31 4.64 7.96 -0.62
C GLU A 31 4.13 6.77 -1.46
N LEU A 32 3.40 5.84 -0.85
CA LEU A 32 2.88 4.67 -1.56
C LEU A 32 1.84 5.04 -2.62
N HIS A 33 0.99 6.03 -2.33
CA HIS A 33 0.05 6.61 -3.30
C HIS A 33 0.77 7.34 -4.44
N GLU A 34 1.83 8.10 -4.12
CA GLU A 34 2.64 8.81 -5.13
C GLU A 34 3.34 7.81 -6.08
N VAL A 35 3.88 6.72 -5.55
CA VAL A 35 4.52 5.65 -6.33
C VAL A 35 3.51 4.95 -7.23
N GLY A 36 2.34 4.58 -6.72
CA GLY A 36 1.31 3.94 -7.54
C GLY A 36 0.78 4.86 -8.64
N ALA A 37 0.59 6.16 -8.35
CA ALA A 37 0.25 7.16 -9.36
C ALA A 37 1.33 7.29 -10.45
N ALA A 38 2.60 7.36 -10.06
CA ALA A 38 3.71 7.43 -11.01
C ALA A 38 3.81 6.17 -11.90
N MET A 39 3.58 4.99 -11.33
CA MET A 39 3.52 3.74 -12.10
C MET A 39 2.37 3.72 -13.12
N ARG A 40 1.19 4.24 -12.74
CA ARG A 40 0.06 4.37 -13.67
C ARG A 40 0.38 5.36 -14.78
N ALA A 41 0.97 6.52 -14.47
CA ALA A 41 1.38 7.52 -15.45
C ALA A 41 2.43 6.96 -16.42
N MET A 42 3.44 6.25 -15.90
CA MET A 42 4.48 5.63 -16.73
C MET A 42 3.88 4.60 -17.70
N LEU A 43 3.00 3.72 -17.22
CA LEU A 43 2.48 2.61 -18.01
C LEU A 43 1.33 3.00 -18.95
N LYS A 44 0.45 3.91 -18.52
CA LYS A 44 -0.78 4.25 -19.26
C LYS A 44 -0.67 5.55 -20.05
N GLU A 45 0.11 6.51 -19.57
CA GLU A 45 0.19 7.87 -20.13
C GLU A 45 1.53 8.13 -20.83
N GLY A 46 2.51 7.23 -20.66
CA GLY A 46 3.82 7.37 -21.28
C GLY A 46 4.75 8.33 -20.55
N ALA A 47 4.48 8.62 -19.28
CA ALA A 47 5.35 9.47 -18.46
C ALA A 47 6.71 8.81 -18.18
N GLU A 48 7.70 9.62 -17.82
CA GLU A 48 9.01 9.13 -17.41
C GLU A 48 8.93 8.21 -16.18
N PRO A 49 9.81 7.20 -16.06
CA PRO A 49 9.90 6.37 -14.87
C PRO A 49 10.18 7.18 -13.59
N PRO A 50 9.73 6.72 -12.40
CA PRO A 50 9.87 7.44 -11.12
C PRO A 50 11.30 7.39 -10.54
N ARG A 51 12.32 7.72 -11.36
CA ARG A 51 13.75 7.63 -11.00
C ARG A 51 14.14 8.54 -9.84
N ASP A 52 13.53 9.72 -9.76
CA ASP A 52 13.87 10.74 -8.76
C ASP A 52 12.91 10.76 -7.55
N LEU A 53 11.88 9.90 -7.56
CA LEU A 53 10.85 9.89 -6.54
C LEU A 53 11.42 9.48 -5.18
N HIS A 54 11.11 10.25 -4.13
CA HIS A 54 11.66 10.09 -2.77
C HIS A 54 13.19 9.94 -2.73
N GLY A 55 13.91 10.73 -3.52
CA GLY A 55 15.38 10.69 -3.56
C GLY A 55 15.94 9.43 -4.22
N GLY A 56 15.18 8.84 -5.15
CA GLY A 56 15.58 7.67 -5.92
C GLY A 56 15.36 6.33 -5.21
N LYS A 57 14.64 6.32 -4.09
CA LYS A 57 14.25 5.09 -3.39
C LYS A 57 13.53 4.10 -4.32
N TRP A 58 12.75 4.61 -5.27
CA TRP A 58 11.92 3.82 -6.18
C TRP A 58 12.49 3.68 -7.61
N ALA A 59 13.77 4.02 -7.81
CA ALA A 59 14.41 3.98 -9.13
C ALA A 59 14.39 2.59 -9.78
N ASP A 60 14.38 1.52 -8.97
CA ASP A 60 14.28 0.13 -9.45
C ASP A 60 13.03 -0.13 -10.31
N LEU A 61 11.97 0.69 -10.18
CA LEU A 61 10.75 0.56 -10.97
C LEU A 61 10.94 0.86 -12.46
N GLU A 62 12.03 1.51 -12.85
CA GLU A 62 12.40 1.73 -14.25
C GLU A 62 12.50 0.41 -15.05
N VAL A 63 12.87 -0.70 -14.41
CA VAL A 63 12.94 -2.00 -15.08
C VAL A 63 11.60 -2.45 -15.67
N LEU A 64 10.49 -1.86 -15.20
CA LEU A 64 9.14 -2.14 -15.68
C LEU A 64 8.73 -1.23 -16.84
N GLU A 65 9.56 -0.27 -17.28
CA GLU A 65 9.28 0.60 -18.42
C GLU A 65 8.89 -0.16 -19.70
N PRO A 66 9.53 -1.29 -20.08
CA PRO A 66 9.12 -2.07 -21.26
C PRO A 66 7.67 -2.57 -21.20
N VAL A 67 7.06 -2.64 -20.01
CA VAL A 67 5.65 -3.02 -19.83
C VAL A 67 4.69 -1.97 -20.40
N ARG A 68 5.13 -0.73 -20.61
CA ARG A 68 4.34 0.35 -21.23
C ARG A 68 3.69 -0.11 -22.54
N ASP A 69 4.44 -0.83 -23.38
CA ASP A 69 3.95 -1.31 -24.68
C ASP A 69 3.06 -2.57 -24.58
N TYR A 70 3.06 -3.26 -23.44
CA TYR A 70 2.28 -4.48 -23.21
C TYR A 70 1.01 -4.22 -22.39
N LYS A 71 0.03 -3.54 -23.01
CA LYS A 71 -1.25 -3.16 -22.36
C LYS A 71 -1.97 -4.30 -21.63
N ALA A 72 -1.92 -5.51 -22.18
CA ALA A 72 -2.52 -6.71 -21.54
C ALA A 72 -1.86 -7.11 -20.21
N ARG A 73 -0.68 -6.56 -19.88
CA ARG A 73 0.08 -6.84 -18.65
C ARG A 73 0.04 -5.70 -17.64
N HIS A 74 -0.57 -4.56 -17.99
CA HIS A 74 -0.67 -3.40 -17.09
C HIS A 74 -1.39 -3.77 -15.79
N ALA A 75 -2.54 -4.44 -15.89
CA ALA A 75 -3.32 -4.85 -14.73
C ALA A 75 -2.51 -5.74 -13.76
N SER A 76 -1.80 -6.74 -14.29
CA SER A 76 -0.98 -7.65 -13.47
C SER A 76 0.20 -6.95 -12.80
N THR A 77 0.75 -5.92 -13.42
CA THR A 77 1.92 -5.17 -12.93
C THR A 77 1.50 -4.17 -11.85
N LEU A 78 0.34 -3.54 -12.03
CA LEU A 78 -0.22 -2.54 -11.11
C LEU A 78 -0.88 -3.14 -9.86
N LEU A 79 -1.29 -4.41 -9.91
CA LEU A 79 -2.03 -5.09 -8.85
C LEU A 79 -1.40 -4.94 -7.46
N VAL A 80 -0.07 -5.02 -7.35
CA VAL A 80 0.59 -4.90 -6.04
C VAL A 80 0.53 -3.47 -5.48
N PHE A 81 0.57 -2.45 -6.34
CA PHE A 81 0.45 -1.05 -5.92
C PHE A 81 -0.98 -0.79 -5.44
N ASP A 82 -1.97 -1.21 -6.22
CA ASP A 82 -3.38 -1.09 -5.86
C ASP A 82 -3.68 -1.78 -4.51
N ALA A 83 -3.17 -2.99 -4.31
CA ALA A 83 -3.36 -3.74 -3.06
C ALA A 83 -2.67 -3.09 -1.85
N VAL A 84 -1.51 -2.46 -2.03
CA VAL A 84 -0.79 -1.77 -0.95
C VAL A 84 -1.49 -0.46 -0.59
N GLU A 85 -1.92 0.33 -1.57
CA GLU A 85 -2.70 1.55 -1.35
C GLU A 85 -3.99 1.23 -0.57
N GLU A 86 -4.76 0.22 -1.01
CA GLU A 86 -5.98 -0.21 -0.31
C GLU A 86 -5.70 -0.67 1.13
N ALA A 87 -4.66 -1.46 1.34
CA ALA A 87 -4.30 -1.95 2.67
C ALA A 87 -3.93 -0.81 3.63
N VAL A 88 -3.22 0.19 3.14
CA VAL A 88 -2.82 1.36 3.94
C VAL A 88 -4.02 2.23 4.25
N ASP A 89 -4.89 2.49 3.28
CA ASP A 89 -6.12 3.27 3.50
C ASP A 89 -7.03 2.59 4.53
N ALA A 90 -7.22 1.28 4.42
CA ALA A 90 -7.97 0.49 5.40
C ALA A 90 -7.33 0.55 6.80
N ALA A 91 -6.00 0.56 6.90
CA ALA A 91 -5.30 0.69 8.18
C ALA A 91 -5.47 2.09 8.80
N LEU A 92 -5.39 3.15 7.99
CA LEU A 92 -5.62 4.52 8.43
C LEU A 92 -7.06 4.73 8.91
N ASP A 93 -8.04 4.18 8.19
CA ASP A 93 -9.45 4.26 8.57
C ASP A 93 -9.72 3.54 9.89
N LYS A 94 -9.15 2.34 10.09
CA LYS A 94 -9.24 1.62 11.38
C LYS A 94 -8.60 2.41 12.52
N ALA A 95 -7.47 3.07 12.30
CA ALA A 95 -6.81 3.90 13.31
C ALA A 95 -7.68 5.10 13.74
N ARG A 96 -8.42 5.71 12.79
CA ARG A 96 -9.40 6.77 13.09
C ARG A 96 -10.57 6.23 13.92
N GLN A 97 -11.07 5.03 13.61
CA GLN A 97 -12.20 4.42 14.33
C GLN A 97 -11.84 3.96 15.74
N GLY A 98 -10.64 3.38 15.93
CA GLY A 98 -10.16 2.92 17.24
C GLY A 98 -9.87 4.04 18.24
N SER A 99 -9.72 5.28 17.77
CA SER A 99 -9.55 6.47 18.62
C SER A 99 -10.87 6.94 19.27
N GLY A 100 -12.02 6.39 18.87
CA GLY A 100 -13.35 6.79 19.34
C GLY A 100 -13.98 5.92 20.44
N THR A 101 -13.35 4.82 20.88
CA THR A 101 -14.00 3.82 21.77
C THR A 101 -13.52 3.84 23.24
N ALA A 102 -12.73 4.84 23.64
CA ALA A 102 -12.12 4.88 24.99
C ALA A 102 -12.98 5.53 26.10
N GLN A 103 -14.31 5.60 25.97
CA GLN A 103 -15.15 6.12 27.07
C GLN A 103 -16.50 5.41 27.21
N GLN A 104 -16.47 4.20 27.76
CA GLN A 104 -17.57 3.65 28.58
C GLN A 104 -17.03 2.56 29.52
N THR A 105 -16.15 2.94 30.45
CA THR A 105 -15.85 2.12 31.63
C THR A 105 -16.94 2.37 32.66
N GLY A 106 -17.70 1.32 32.96
CA GLY A 106 -18.86 1.37 33.85
C GLY A 106 -18.55 1.86 35.27
N THR A 107 -19.49 2.63 35.81
CA THR A 107 -19.63 2.88 37.24
C THR A 107 -21.09 2.69 37.61
N ALA A 108 -21.42 1.52 38.12
CA ALA A 108 -22.59 1.31 38.96
C ALA A 108 -22.32 0.14 39.91
N THR A 109 -21.49 0.41 40.91
CA THR A 109 -21.38 -0.40 42.13
C THR A 109 -22.31 0.23 43.16
N SER A 110 -23.39 -0.44 43.54
CA SER A 110 -23.96 -0.35 44.90
C SER A 110 -24.92 -1.53 45.11
N THR A 111 -24.48 -2.58 45.80
CA THR A 111 -24.66 -2.80 47.24
C THR A 111 -25.80 -3.79 47.47
N GLY A 112 -25.43 -4.96 47.98
CA GLY A 112 -26.31 -6.07 48.34
C GLY A 112 -27.16 -5.79 49.59
N PRO A 113 -27.80 -6.84 50.13
CA PRO A 113 -29.12 -6.78 50.75
C PRO A 113 -29.08 -6.44 52.25
N SER A 114 -30.18 -5.94 52.78
CA SER A 114 -30.45 -5.95 54.22
C SER A 114 -31.95 -6.07 54.47
N VAL A 115 -32.28 -7.23 55.07
CA VAL A 115 -33.47 -7.63 55.87
C VAL A 115 -34.88 -7.35 55.35
#